data_AF-A0A353T375-F1
#
_entry.id   AF-A0A353T375-F1
#
_cell.length_a   1.000
_cell.length_b   1.000
_cell.length_c   1.000
_cell.angle_alpha   90.00
_cell.angle_beta   90.00
_cell.angle_gamma   90.00
#
_symmetry.space_group_name_H-M   'P 1'
#
loop_
_entity.id
_entity.type
_entity.pdbx_description
1 polymer ?
#
loop_
_entity_poly.entity_id
_entity_poly.type
_entity_poly.pdbx_seq_one_letter_code
_entity_poly.pdbx_strand_id
1 'polypeptide(L)'
;MKRRRMKSPGLSTVLALVFCAVIVAGLAAALHLPDRKSGRADPPGLKACSSMPSFDADRSPRAGGKAVVVFLDRVGLSDLNQANTPHIDHLIQNGGIGLMTTNTGGNRSQRDTYITMGAGTRIIGSAKSSLAFDAGEDYQGVSVGSLYQQISGRNPPAEAVVDLGYAQSVRNNSKKPYTVTIGALGTALRDAGYHAAAVGNCDTPNEYHRYLAPFLMDDQGIIPKGSVDRSFLVEDSERPFGIRTDYHLLYDKVQKIWGDSDVIAIQLGDTSRA
;
A
#
# COMPACT_ATOMS: atom_id res chain seq x y z
N MET A 1 -27.92 -61.60 -1.53
CA MET A 1 -28.67 -61.56 -0.26
C MET A 1 -29.00 -60.12 0.09
N LYS A 2 -30.30 -59.84 0.28
CA LYS A 2 -30.89 -58.57 0.75
C LYS A 2 -30.77 -58.46 2.28
N ARG A 3 -30.95 -57.23 2.79
CA ARG A 3 -31.30 -56.78 4.17
C ARG A 3 -30.10 -56.23 4.96
N ARG A 4 -30.20 -55.16 5.76
CA ARG A 4 -31.32 -54.25 6.10
C ARG A 4 -30.74 -52.99 6.76
N ARG A 5 -31.33 -51.83 6.46
CA ARG A 5 -31.28 -50.64 7.33
C ARG A 5 -31.88 -50.97 8.70
N MET A 6 -31.22 -50.54 9.76
CA MET A 6 -31.84 -50.28 11.07
C MET A 6 -31.75 -48.78 11.35
N LYS A 7 -32.92 -48.13 11.43
CA LYS A 7 -33.12 -46.84 12.09
C LYS A 7 -33.29 -47.12 13.58
N SER A 8 -32.63 -46.36 14.44
CA SER A 8 -33.09 -46.08 15.80
C SER A 8 -33.45 -44.59 15.91
N PRO A 9 -34.50 -44.21 16.66
CA PRO A 9 -35.04 -42.86 16.70
C PRO A 9 -34.67 -42.11 17.99
N GLY A 10 -34.84 -40.78 17.96
CA GLY A 10 -35.16 -40.01 19.16
C GLY A 10 -34.02 -39.21 19.77
N LEU A 11 -33.67 -38.06 19.17
CA LEU A 11 -33.03 -36.97 19.92
C LEU A 11 -33.29 -35.56 19.34
N SER A 12 -34.22 -35.40 18.40
CA SER A 12 -34.39 -34.11 17.69
C SER A 12 -35.56 -33.25 18.18
N THR A 13 -36.48 -33.81 18.99
CA THR A 13 -37.69 -33.10 19.43
C THR A 13 -37.54 -32.34 20.75
N VAL A 14 -36.53 -32.65 21.57
CA VAL A 14 -36.33 -31.98 22.87
C VAL A 14 -35.55 -30.67 22.72
N LEU A 15 -34.66 -30.55 21.73
CA LEU A 15 -33.85 -29.35 21.55
C LEU A 15 -34.63 -28.16 20.94
N ALA A 16 -35.68 -28.45 20.16
CA ALA A 16 -36.52 -27.40 19.56
C ALA A 16 -37.41 -26.68 20.59
N LEU A 17 -37.82 -27.35 21.67
CA LEU A 17 -38.65 -26.75 22.73
C LEU A 17 -37.82 -25.85 23.67
N VAL A 18 -36.53 -26.16 23.88
CA VAL A 18 -35.65 -25.32 24.71
C VAL A 18 -35.27 -24.02 23.98
N PHE A 19 -35.13 -24.04 22.66
CA PHE A 19 -34.81 -22.83 21.89
C PHE A 19 -35.97 -21.82 21.81
N CYS A 20 -37.23 -22.28 21.75
CA CYS A 20 -38.38 -21.37 21.76
C CYS A 20 -38.58 -20.66 23.11
N ALA A 21 -38.24 -21.30 24.25
CA ALA A 21 -38.40 -20.68 25.56
C ALA A 21 -37.41 -19.54 25.81
N VAL A 22 -36.18 -19.64 25.28
CA VAL A 22 -35.15 -18.59 25.43
C VAL A 22 -35.44 -17.35 24.58
N ILE A 23 -36.05 -17.54 23.40
CA ILE A 23 -36.44 -16.43 22.51
C ILE A 23 -37.63 -15.64 23.10
N VAL A 24 -38.57 -16.30 23.78
CA VAL A 24 -39.72 -15.62 24.41
C VAL A 24 -39.32 -14.88 25.70
N ALA A 25 -38.38 -15.40 26.48
CA ALA A 25 -37.86 -14.70 27.66
C ALA A 25 -36.97 -13.48 27.30
N GLY A 26 -36.26 -13.54 26.17
CA GLY A 26 -35.48 -12.40 25.65
C GLY A 26 -36.32 -11.24 25.10
N LEU A 27 -37.51 -11.55 24.54
CA LEU A 27 -38.42 -10.52 24.03
C LEU A 27 -39.22 -9.82 25.14
N ALA A 28 -39.53 -10.51 26.24
CA ALA A 28 -40.27 -9.93 27.37
C ALA A 28 -39.42 -8.99 28.24
N ALA A 29 -38.09 -9.18 28.28
CA ALA A 29 -37.17 -8.30 29.00
C ALA A 29 -36.82 -7.00 28.24
N ALA A 30 -37.23 -6.88 26.97
CA ALA A 30 -36.97 -5.69 26.13
C ALA A 30 -38.08 -4.63 26.20
N LEU A 31 -39.18 -4.88 26.92
CA LEU A 31 -40.35 -4.00 26.92
C LEU A 31 -40.60 -3.24 28.24
N HIS A 32 -39.73 -3.36 29.24
CA HIS A 32 -39.84 -2.61 30.51
C HIS A 32 -38.48 -2.05 30.95
N LEU A 33 -38.06 -0.95 30.30
CA LEU A 33 -37.15 0.00 30.93
C LEU A 33 -37.79 1.40 30.96
N PRO A 34 -37.79 2.08 32.13
CA PRO A 34 -38.40 3.38 32.30
C PRO A 34 -37.60 4.47 31.58
N ASP A 35 -38.32 5.48 31.11
CA ASP A 35 -37.84 6.64 30.38
C ASP A 35 -36.84 7.45 31.22
N ARG A 36 -35.54 7.18 31.03
CA ARG A 36 -34.45 7.89 31.70
C ARG A 36 -34.01 9.04 30.79
N LYS A 37 -34.51 10.25 31.08
CA LYS A 37 -33.94 11.50 30.55
C LYS A 37 -32.46 11.58 30.91
N SER A 38 -31.58 11.17 30.00
CA SER A 38 -30.16 11.49 30.06
C SER A 38 -29.87 12.60 29.05
N GLY A 39 -29.37 13.72 29.56
CA GLY A 39 -28.90 14.82 28.74
C GLY A 39 -27.81 14.30 27.80
N ARG A 40 -28.07 14.41 26.50
CA ARG A 40 -27.06 14.21 25.47
C ARG A 40 -26.12 15.40 25.57
N ALA A 41 -24.97 15.21 26.23
CA ALA A 41 -23.85 16.10 26.01
C ALA A 41 -23.43 15.90 24.56
N ASP A 42 -23.58 16.94 23.75
CA ASP A 42 -23.06 16.94 22.38
C ASP A 42 -21.56 16.60 22.45
N PRO A 43 -21.08 15.63 21.65
CA PRO A 43 -19.63 15.43 21.53
C PRO A 43 -19.04 16.78 21.08
N PRO A 44 -17.87 17.19 21.62
CA PRO A 44 -17.24 18.42 21.18
C PRO A 44 -17.10 18.33 19.66
N GLY A 45 -17.85 19.19 18.97
CA GLY A 45 -17.93 19.18 17.53
C GLY A 45 -16.51 19.28 16.99
N LEU A 46 -16.02 18.20 16.38
CA LEU A 46 -14.88 18.32 15.48
C LEU A 46 -15.33 19.35 14.45
N LYS A 47 -14.80 20.57 14.56
CA LYS A 47 -14.88 21.53 13.48
C LYS A 47 -14.26 20.80 12.29
N ALA A 48 -15.12 20.36 11.37
CA ALA A 48 -14.65 19.94 10.06
C ALA A 48 -13.75 21.07 9.57
N CYS A 49 -12.48 20.76 9.27
CA CYS A 49 -11.63 21.62 8.46
C CYS A 49 -12.33 21.77 7.11
N SER A 50 -13.26 22.72 7.06
CA SER A 50 -14.13 23.03 5.92
C SER A 50 -13.41 23.93 4.92
N SER A 51 -12.14 24.23 5.16
CA SER A 51 -11.22 24.78 4.19
C SER A 51 -10.09 23.78 3.96
N MET A 52 -10.31 22.79 3.10
CA MET A 52 -9.17 22.37 2.28
C MET A 52 -8.75 23.63 1.52
N PRO A 53 -7.49 24.09 1.60
CA PRO A 53 -7.05 25.15 0.71
C PRO A 53 -7.35 24.71 -0.73
N SER A 54 -7.93 25.62 -1.52
CA SER A 54 -8.03 25.40 -2.96
C SER A 54 -6.65 24.99 -3.45
N PHE A 55 -6.58 23.90 -4.21
CA PHE A 55 -5.42 23.64 -5.04
C PHE A 55 -5.41 24.74 -6.11
N ASP A 56 -4.76 25.86 -5.80
CA ASP A 56 -4.44 26.88 -6.77
C ASP A 56 -3.48 26.23 -7.78
N ALA A 57 -4.01 25.82 -8.93
CA ALA A 57 -3.26 25.25 -10.04
C ALA A 57 -2.19 26.22 -10.63
N ASP A 58 -2.12 27.44 -10.11
CA ASP A 58 -1.22 28.52 -10.53
C ASP A 58 -0.05 28.76 -9.55
N ARG A 59 0.10 27.94 -8.50
CA ARG A 59 1.32 27.98 -7.70
C ARG A 59 2.43 27.23 -8.42
N SER A 60 3.29 27.99 -9.11
CA SER A 60 4.65 27.55 -9.43
C SER A 60 5.29 26.90 -8.20
N PRO A 61 6.09 25.82 -8.34
CA PRO A 61 6.74 25.15 -7.21
C PRO A 61 7.33 26.16 -6.24
N ARG A 62 6.84 26.17 -4.99
CA ARG A 62 7.50 26.97 -3.95
C ARG A 62 8.93 26.42 -3.84
N ALA A 63 9.91 27.25 -4.18
CA ALA A 63 11.31 26.91 -3.99
C ALA A 63 11.52 26.44 -2.54
N GLY A 64 11.95 25.18 -2.35
CA GLY A 64 12.44 24.67 -1.07
C GLY A 64 11.61 23.60 -0.34
N GLY A 65 10.53 23.05 -0.91
CA GLY A 65 9.82 21.91 -0.30
C GLY A 65 10.44 20.56 -0.68
N LYS A 66 10.65 19.65 0.29
CA LYS A 66 11.03 18.24 0.04
C LYS A 66 10.09 17.31 0.78
N ALA A 67 9.60 16.28 0.10
CA ALA A 67 8.79 15.23 0.70
C ALA A 67 9.56 13.90 0.68
N VAL A 68 9.64 13.25 1.84
CA VAL A 68 10.22 11.90 1.97
C VAL A 68 9.13 10.98 2.49
N VAL A 69 8.82 9.92 1.74
CA VAL A 69 7.79 8.94 2.09
C VAL A 69 8.47 7.61 2.36
N VAL A 70 8.50 7.20 3.62
CA VAL A 70 9.09 5.91 4.03
C VAL A 70 7.98 4.89 4.21
N PHE A 71 8.08 3.79 3.46
CA PHE A 71 7.19 2.65 3.55
C PHE A 71 7.78 1.58 4.47
N LEU A 72 7.04 1.26 5.52
CA LEU A 72 7.30 0.17 6.43
C LEU A 72 6.11 -0.80 6.38
N ASP A 73 6.26 -1.85 5.59
CA ASP A 73 5.18 -2.82 5.36
C ASP A 73 5.00 -3.78 6.55
N ARG A 74 3.78 -4.28 6.74
CA ARG A 74 3.44 -5.28 7.78
C ARG A 74 3.79 -4.86 9.21
N VAL A 75 3.71 -3.56 9.51
CA VAL A 75 3.81 -3.02 10.86
C VAL A 75 2.47 -2.43 11.27
N GLY A 76 1.91 -2.93 12.37
CA GLY A 76 0.71 -2.42 13.02
C GLY A 76 1.04 -1.48 14.17
N LEU A 77 0.03 -0.74 14.64
CA LEU A 77 0.15 0.14 15.82
C LEU A 77 0.58 -0.62 17.08
N SER A 78 0.13 -1.87 17.22
CA SER A 78 0.53 -2.74 18.33
C SER A 78 2.01 -3.03 18.36
N ASP A 79 2.64 -3.16 17.19
CA ASP A 79 4.06 -3.46 17.05
C ASP A 79 4.89 -2.23 17.44
N LEU A 80 4.47 -1.04 16.98
CA LEU A 80 5.10 0.23 17.37
C LEU A 80 5.00 0.48 18.88
N ASN A 81 3.87 0.13 19.51
CA ASN A 81 3.71 0.33 20.95
C ASN A 81 4.50 -0.68 21.81
N GLN A 82 4.85 -1.84 21.26
CA GLN A 82 5.58 -2.89 21.99
C GLN A 82 7.09 -2.85 21.73
N ALA A 83 7.51 -2.34 20.58
CA ALA A 83 8.91 -2.25 20.20
C ALA A 83 9.58 -1.01 20.80
N ASN A 84 10.91 -1.07 20.95
CA ASN A 84 11.72 0.10 21.27
C ASN A 84 12.02 0.89 19.99
N THR A 85 11.24 1.93 19.71
CA THR A 85 11.31 2.69 18.44
C THR A 85 11.65 4.16 18.63
N PRO A 86 12.77 4.53 19.30
CA PRO A 86 13.02 5.90 19.75
C PRO A 86 13.01 6.94 18.61
N HIS A 87 13.43 6.56 17.41
CA HIS A 87 13.39 7.44 16.24
C HIS A 87 11.97 7.64 15.67
N ILE A 88 11.14 6.61 15.67
CA ILE A 88 9.73 6.73 15.25
C ILE A 88 8.96 7.51 16.32
N ASP A 89 9.22 7.24 17.60
CA ASP A 89 8.61 7.95 18.73
C ASP A 89 8.93 9.44 18.64
N HIS A 90 10.18 9.79 18.32
CA HIS A 90 10.58 11.17 18.07
C HIS A 90 9.83 11.81 16.89
N LEU A 91 9.64 11.09 15.76
CA LEU A 91 8.86 11.59 14.63
C LEU A 91 7.38 11.80 14.99
N ILE A 92 6.81 10.89 15.79
CA ILE A 92 5.43 11.00 16.28
C ILE A 92 5.29 12.21 17.22
N GLN A 93 6.21 12.41 18.15
CA GLN A 93 6.19 13.51 19.13
C GLN A 93 6.34 14.89 18.47
N ASN A 94 7.08 14.97 17.35
CA ASN A 94 7.33 16.22 16.63
C ASN A 94 6.45 16.37 15.36
N GLY A 95 5.52 15.45 15.14
CA GLY A 95 4.71 15.37 13.94
C GLY A 95 3.23 15.17 14.23
N GLY A 96 2.52 14.56 13.28
CA GLY A 96 1.12 14.19 13.43
C GLY A 96 0.91 12.73 13.04
N ILE A 97 -0.07 12.08 13.68
CA ILE A 97 -0.50 10.73 13.32
C ILE A 97 -1.78 10.85 12.48
N GLY A 98 -1.77 10.22 11.31
CA GLY A 98 -2.95 10.07 10.45
C GLY A 98 -3.28 8.60 10.25
N LEU A 99 -4.54 8.23 10.46
CA LEU A 99 -5.03 6.90 10.07
C LEU A 99 -5.65 6.99 8.67
N MET A 100 -5.13 6.19 7.75
CA MET A 100 -5.63 6.10 6.38
C MET A 100 -6.23 4.73 6.12
N THR A 101 -7.36 4.69 5.41
CA THR A 101 -7.92 3.44 4.88
C THR A 101 -7.78 3.41 3.36
N THR A 102 -6.93 2.54 2.86
CA THR A 102 -6.77 2.32 1.41
C THR A 102 -7.81 1.28 0.94
N ASN A 103 -8.94 1.77 0.44
CA ASN A 103 -9.95 0.92 -0.18
C ASN A 103 -9.51 0.54 -1.60
N THR A 104 -8.90 -0.63 -1.75
CA THR A 104 -8.43 -1.09 -3.07
C THR A 104 -9.61 -1.52 -3.95
N GLY A 105 -9.39 -1.55 -5.27
CA GLY A 105 -10.34 -2.13 -6.22
C GLY A 105 -10.29 -3.66 -6.27
N GLY A 106 -9.31 -4.27 -5.59
CA GLY A 106 -9.01 -5.70 -5.58
C GLY A 106 -8.88 -6.26 -4.17
N ASN A 107 -7.80 -6.98 -3.89
CA ASN A 107 -7.54 -7.56 -2.58
C ASN A 107 -6.81 -6.56 -1.66
N ARG A 108 -6.75 -6.87 -0.36
CA ARG A 108 -5.89 -6.13 0.59
C ARG A 108 -4.45 -6.67 0.50
N SER A 109 -3.80 -6.45 -0.64
CA SER A 109 -2.44 -6.91 -0.94
C SER A 109 -1.50 -5.73 -1.19
N GLN A 110 -0.18 -5.88 -0.99
CA GLN A 110 0.80 -4.82 -1.30
C GLN A 110 0.64 -4.31 -2.74
N ARG A 111 0.49 -5.23 -3.71
CA ARG A 111 0.15 -4.91 -5.11
C ARG A 111 -0.97 -3.89 -5.24
N ASP A 112 -2.12 -4.20 -4.65
CA ASP A 112 -3.34 -3.41 -4.86
C ASP A 112 -3.33 -2.13 -4.00
N THR A 113 -2.69 -2.16 -2.84
CA THR A 113 -2.57 -1.01 -1.92
C THR A 113 -1.67 0.07 -2.50
N TYR A 114 -0.45 -0.28 -2.94
CA TYR A 114 0.51 0.70 -3.47
C TYR A 114 -0.03 1.42 -4.71
N ILE A 115 -0.56 0.66 -5.66
CA ILE A 115 -1.10 1.26 -6.88
C ILE A 115 -2.35 2.11 -6.61
N THR A 116 -3.21 1.70 -5.65
CA THR A 116 -4.36 2.51 -5.23
C THR A 116 -3.92 3.84 -4.60
N MET A 117 -2.86 3.83 -3.78
CA MET A 117 -2.30 5.07 -3.22
C MET A 117 -1.77 5.99 -4.32
N GLY A 118 -1.05 5.45 -5.31
CA GLY A 118 -0.52 6.21 -6.45
C GLY A 118 -1.59 6.76 -7.40
N ALA A 119 -2.68 6.03 -7.58
CA ALA A 119 -3.78 6.46 -8.45
C ALA A 119 -4.77 7.41 -7.76
N GLY A 120 -4.75 7.51 -6.43
CA GLY A 120 -5.71 8.31 -5.65
C GLY A 120 -7.16 7.83 -5.74
N THR A 121 -7.41 6.69 -6.36
CA THR A 121 -8.74 6.10 -6.56
C THR A 121 -8.67 4.58 -6.51
N ARG A 122 -9.82 3.93 -6.30
CA ARG A 122 -9.91 2.47 -6.11
C ARG A 122 -9.54 1.77 -7.42
N ILE A 123 -8.44 1.03 -7.44
CA ILE A 123 -8.01 0.30 -8.64
C ILE A 123 -7.46 -1.08 -8.32
N ILE A 124 -7.32 -1.92 -9.35
CA ILE A 124 -6.74 -3.26 -9.26
C ILE A 124 -5.34 -3.22 -9.89
N GLY A 125 -4.33 -3.71 -9.17
CA GLY A 125 -2.99 -3.83 -9.71
C GLY A 125 -2.85 -4.94 -10.75
N SER A 126 -1.71 -4.94 -11.44
CA SER A 126 -1.32 -6.01 -12.35
C SER A 126 -0.75 -7.19 -11.57
N ALA A 127 -0.90 -8.41 -12.08
CA ALA A 127 -0.15 -9.56 -11.57
C ALA A 127 1.38 -9.34 -11.63
N LYS A 128 1.83 -8.41 -12.47
CA LYS A 128 3.23 -7.98 -12.62
C LYS A 128 3.58 -6.72 -11.83
N SER A 129 2.72 -6.19 -10.95
CA SER A 129 3.03 -4.96 -10.21
C SER A 129 4.20 -5.07 -9.24
N SER A 130 4.69 -6.26 -8.94
CA SER A 130 5.95 -6.42 -8.20
C SER A 130 7.20 -6.37 -9.10
N LEU A 131 7.00 -6.35 -10.42
CA LEU A 131 8.03 -6.38 -11.46
C LEU A 131 8.37 -4.94 -11.88
N ALA A 132 8.94 -4.20 -10.93
CA ALA A 132 9.58 -2.92 -11.19
C ALA A 132 11.10 -3.08 -11.22
N PHE A 133 11.80 -2.35 -12.07
CA PHE A 133 13.23 -2.53 -12.25
C PHE A 133 13.89 -1.20 -12.58
N ASP A 134 15.18 -1.10 -12.25
CA ASP A 134 16.01 -0.02 -12.77
C ASP A 134 16.10 -0.21 -14.29
N ALA A 135 16.01 0.87 -15.07
CA ALA A 135 15.99 0.78 -16.54
C ALA A 135 17.26 0.11 -17.11
N GLY A 136 18.37 0.20 -16.38
CA GLY A 136 19.65 -0.45 -16.70
C GLY A 136 19.84 -1.86 -16.13
N GLU A 137 18.86 -2.45 -15.44
CA GLU A 137 18.92 -3.82 -14.92
C GLU A 137 18.64 -4.85 -16.04
N ASP A 138 19.07 -6.10 -15.82
CA ASP A 138 18.68 -7.24 -16.64
C ASP A 138 17.60 -8.06 -15.94
N TYR A 139 16.55 -8.42 -16.67
CA TYR A 139 15.48 -9.30 -16.19
C TYR A 139 15.33 -10.49 -17.13
N GLN A 140 15.52 -11.70 -16.59
CA GLN A 140 15.46 -12.95 -17.35
C GLN A 140 16.39 -12.99 -18.57
N GLY A 141 17.59 -12.38 -18.44
CA GLY A 141 18.60 -12.33 -19.50
C GLY A 141 18.33 -11.29 -20.59
N VAL A 142 17.39 -10.37 -20.36
CA VAL A 142 17.05 -9.28 -21.29
C VAL A 142 17.14 -7.95 -20.56
N SER A 143 17.68 -6.92 -21.24
CA SER A 143 17.69 -5.56 -20.74
C SER A 143 16.27 -5.06 -20.43
N VAL A 144 16.06 -4.55 -19.22
CA VAL A 144 14.78 -4.01 -18.76
C VAL A 144 14.33 -2.85 -19.63
N GLY A 145 15.22 -1.93 -20.00
CA GLY A 145 14.90 -0.80 -20.88
C GLY A 145 14.33 -1.26 -22.22
N SER A 146 14.91 -2.29 -22.85
CA SER A 146 14.39 -2.88 -24.09
C SER A 146 13.04 -3.58 -23.90
N LEU A 147 12.89 -4.34 -22.81
CA LEU A 147 11.62 -5.01 -22.49
C LEU A 147 10.50 -3.99 -22.23
N TYR A 148 10.81 -2.91 -21.51
CA TYR A 148 9.86 -1.83 -21.28
C TYR A 148 9.50 -1.12 -22.58
N GLN A 149 10.45 -0.88 -23.49
CA GLN A 149 10.17 -0.33 -24.82
C GLN A 149 9.21 -1.22 -25.62
N GLN A 150 9.36 -2.54 -25.54
CA GLN A 150 8.42 -3.49 -26.19
C GLN A 150 7.02 -3.44 -25.57
N ILE A 151 6.91 -3.21 -24.26
CA ILE A 151 5.62 -3.15 -23.54
C ILE A 151 4.90 -1.82 -23.77
N SER A 152 5.63 -0.71 -23.75
CA SER A 152 5.08 0.65 -23.70
C SER A 152 5.21 1.43 -25.03
N GLY A 153 6.10 0.99 -25.91
CA GLY A 153 6.52 1.75 -27.10
C GLY A 153 7.47 2.91 -26.81
N ARG A 154 8.00 3.04 -25.58
CA ARG A 154 8.78 4.20 -25.11
C ARG A 154 10.15 3.82 -24.56
N ASN A 155 11.12 4.72 -24.72
CA ASN A 155 12.44 4.57 -24.11
C ASN A 155 12.45 5.26 -22.75
N PRO A 156 12.74 4.53 -21.65
CA PRO A 156 12.85 5.15 -20.34
C PRO A 156 14.21 5.86 -20.19
N PRO A 157 14.32 6.90 -19.35
CA PRO A 157 15.61 7.45 -18.94
C PRO A 157 16.51 6.38 -18.32
N ALA A 158 17.84 6.52 -18.45
CA ALA A 158 18.79 5.51 -17.95
C ALA A 158 18.74 5.32 -16.42
N GLU A 159 18.47 6.39 -15.67
CA GLU A 159 18.37 6.37 -14.20
C GLU A 159 16.95 6.06 -13.69
N ALA A 160 16.01 5.77 -14.60
CA ALA A 160 14.62 5.57 -14.23
C ALA A 160 14.38 4.20 -13.59
N VAL A 161 13.31 4.13 -12.80
CA VAL A 161 12.67 2.88 -12.40
C VAL A 161 11.39 2.71 -13.23
N VAL A 162 11.20 1.54 -13.83
CA VAL A 162 10.04 1.25 -14.69
C VAL A 162 9.19 0.11 -14.14
N ASP A 163 7.87 0.23 -14.25
CA ASP A 163 6.92 -0.85 -13.92
C ASP A 163 6.57 -1.67 -15.18
N LEU A 164 7.04 -2.91 -15.27
CA LEU A 164 6.73 -3.81 -16.39
C LEU A 164 5.26 -4.28 -16.38
N GLY A 165 4.55 -4.08 -15.27
CA GLY A 165 3.13 -4.33 -15.10
C GLY A 165 2.21 -3.18 -15.50
N TYR A 166 2.75 -1.97 -15.78
CA TYR A 166 1.97 -0.76 -16.04
C TYR A 166 0.86 -0.95 -17.09
N ALA A 167 1.20 -1.46 -18.28
CA ALA A 167 0.23 -1.61 -19.37
C ALA A 167 -0.92 -2.58 -19.02
N GLN A 168 -0.65 -3.60 -18.20
CA GLN A 168 -1.67 -4.50 -17.70
C GLN A 168 -2.54 -3.83 -16.64
N SER A 169 -1.97 -3.00 -15.77
CA SER A 169 -2.72 -2.20 -14.79
C SER A 169 -3.71 -1.26 -15.50
N VAL A 170 -3.31 -0.62 -16.60
CA VAL A 170 -4.23 0.18 -17.44
C VAL A 170 -5.38 -0.67 -17.97
N ARG A 171 -5.08 -1.83 -18.59
CA ARG A 171 -6.11 -2.74 -19.12
C ARG A 171 -7.07 -3.27 -18.04
N ASN A 172 -6.57 -3.58 -16.85
CA ASN A 172 -7.38 -4.09 -15.74
C ASN A 172 -8.43 -3.07 -15.27
N ASN A 173 -8.20 -1.77 -15.51
CA ASN A 173 -9.05 -0.70 -15.01
C ASN A 173 -9.77 0.12 -16.09
N SER A 174 -9.57 -0.17 -17.38
CA SER A 174 -10.15 0.60 -18.50
C SER A 174 -11.68 0.54 -18.61
N LYS A 175 -12.31 -0.49 -18.02
CA LYS A 175 -13.77 -0.71 -18.05
C LYS A 175 -14.46 -0.36 -16.73
N LYS A 176 -13.80 0.38 -15.84
CA LYS A 176 -14.42 0.81 -14.57
C LYS A 176 -15.47 1.90 -14.84
N PRO A 177 -16.57 1.95 -14.06
CA PRO A 177 -17.62 2.96 -14.23
C PRO A 177 -17.24 4.35 -13.70
N TYR A 178 -15.97 4.55 -13.33
CA TYR A 178 -15.41 5.79 -12.80
C TYR A 178 -14.04 6.05 -13.42
N THR A 179 -13.61 7.30 -13.40
CA THR A 179 -12.30 7.70 -13.93
C THR A 179 -11.18 7.03 -13.13
N VAL A 180 -10.29 6.37 -13.86
CA VAL A 180 -9.06 5.78 -13.31
C VAL A 180 -7.88 6.37 -14.07
N THR A 181 -6.99 7.01 -13.33
CA THR A 181 -5.70 7.46 -13.84
C THR A 181 -4.61 6.64 -13.17
N ILE A 182 -4.07 5.67 -13.91
CA ILE A 182 -2.88 4.92 -13.46
C ILE A 182 -1.71 5.91 -13.44
N GLY A 183 -0.98 5.97 -12.33
CA GLY A 183 0.15 6.90 -12.17
C GLY A 183 -0.26 8.36 -11.90
N ALA A 184 -1.48 8.60 -11.40
CA ALA A 184 -2.00 9.95 -11.15
C ALA A 184 -1.06 10.83 -10.30
N LEU A 185 -0.50 10.28 -9.22
CA LEU A 185 0.45 10.98 -8.36
C LEU A 185 1.73 11.36 -9.11
N GLY A 186 2.37 10.39 -9.78
CA GLY A 186 3.61 10.64 -10.52
C GLY A 186 3.41 11.64 -11.67
N THR A 187 2.28 11.56 -12.39
CA THR A 187 1.91 12.52 -13.43
C THR A 187 1.71 13.91 -12.86
N ALA A 188 0.99 14.05 -11.75
CA ALA A 188 0.79 15.35 -11.13
C ALA A 188 2.11 15.99 -10.68
N LEU A 189 3.05 15.20 -10.16
CA LEU A 189 4.40 15.67 -9.81
C LEU A 189 5.16 16.13 -11.04
N ARG A 190 5.22 15.31 -12.09
CA ARG A 190 5.91 15.62 -13.36
C ARG A 190 5.34 16.87 -14.01
N ASP A 191 4.01 16.98 -14.13
CA ASP A 191 3.34 18.09 -14.79
C ASP A 191 3.50 19.40 -14.02
N ALA A 192 3.67 19.33 -12.69
CA ALA A 192 4.02 20.47 -11.84
C ALA A 192 5.53 20.79 -11.81
N GLY A 193 6.37 20.02 -12.51
CA GLY A 193 7.82 20.23 -12.59
C GLY A 193 8.59 19.72 -11.36
N TYR A 194 8.01 18.82 -10.55
CA TYR A 194 8.70 18.17 -9.43
C TYR A 194 9.40 16.89 -9.87
N HIS A 195 10.59 16.64 -9.31
CA HIS A 195 11.40 15.47 -9.56
C HIS A 195 11.13 14.38 -8.53
N ALA A 196 10.48 13.30 -8.97
CA ALA A 196 10.17 12.13 -8.14
C ALA A 196 11.28 11.07 -8.21
N ALA A 197 11.59 10.43 -7.09
CA ALA A 197 12.54 9.34 -7.02
C ALA A 197 12.14 8.23 -6.04
N ALA A 198 12.63 7.01 -6.28
CA ALA A 198 12.34 5.85 -5.44
C ALA A 198 13.59 5.03 -5.10
N VAL A 199 13.70 4.55 -3.85
CA VAL A 199 14.84 3.75 -3.39
C VAL A 199 14.39 2.57 -2.52
N GLY A 200 14.92 1.38 -2.79
CA GLY A 200 14.73 0.19 -1.97
C GLY A 200 13.65 -0.77 -2.48
N ASN A 201 13.56 -1.94 -1.85
CA ASN A 201 12.63 -3.01 -2.22
C ASN A 201 12.33 -3.95 -1.05
N CYS A 202 11.40 -4.88 -1.29
CA CYS A 202 11.07 -5.99 -0.39
C CYS A 202 11.46 -7.36 -0.98
N ASP A 203 12.39 -7.42 -1.94
CA ASP A 203 12.72 -8.65 -2.67
C ASP A 203 13.09 -9.81 -1.73
N THR A 204 12.67 -11.01 -2.06
CA THR A 204 13.15 -12.27 -1.45
C THR A 204 14.16 -12.93 -2.39
N PRO A 205 14.86 -14.01 -1.98
CA PRO A 205 15.80 -14.69 -2.88
C PRO A 205 15.16 -15.11 -4.21
N ASN A 206 13.89 -15.53 -4.17
CA ASN A 206 13.19 -16.13 -5.31
C ASN A 206 12.17 -15.20 -5.98
N GLU A 207 11.72 -14.15 -5.29
CA GLU A 207 10.63 -13.30 -5.78
C GLU A 207 10.98 -11.82 -5.71
N TYR A 208 10.48 -11.08 -6.70
CA TYR A 208 10.53 -9.61 -6.69
C TYR A 208 9.32 -9.06 -5.96
N HIS A 209 9.55 -8.07 -5.09
CA HIS A 209 8.52 -7.35 -4.35
C HIS A 209 8.83 -5.85 -4.35
N ARG A 210 8.79 -5.26 -5.55
CA ARG A 210 9.19 -3.86 -5.79
C ARG A 210 7.96 -3.01 -6.08
N TYR A 211 7.32 -2.54 -5.01
CA TYR A 211 5.99 -1.90 -5.10
C TYR A 211 6.04 -0.37 -5.16
N LEU A 212 7.22 0.25 -5.03
CA LEU A 212 7.38 1.69 -5.15
C LEU A 212 6.97 2.25 -6.52
N ALA A 213 7.27 1.53 -7.62
CA ALA A 213 6.85 1.97 -8.95
C ALA A 213 5.33 2.06 -9.10
N PRO A 214 4.53 1.03 -8.74
CA PRO A 214 3.08 1.17 -8.69
C PRO A 214 2.55 2.38 -7.92
N PHE A 215 3.25 2.82 -6.87
CA PHE A 215 2.87 4.00 -6.08
C PHE A 215 3.27 5.34 -6.73
N LEU A 216 4.50 5.47 -7.22
CA LEU A 216 5.07 6.78 -7.59
C LEU A 216 5.26 6.99 -9.10
N MET A 217 5.07 5.95 -9.92
CA MET A 217 5.19 6.09 -11.37
C MET A 217 4.20 7.10 -11.94
N ASP A 218 4.58 7.74 -13.04
CA ASP A 218 3.67 8.55 -13.84
C ASP A 218 2.74 7.69 -14.72
N ASP A 219 1.90 8.36 -15.51
CA ASP A 219 1.01 7.78 -16.51
C ASP A 219 1.74 7.06 -17.66
N GLN A 220 3.07 6.93 -17.60
CA GLN A 220 3.87 6.10 -18.50
C GLN A 220 4.43 4.88 -17.79
N GLY A 221 4.24 4.75 -16.48
CA GLY A 221 4.85 3.68 -15.72
C GLY A 221 6.33 3.91 -15.41
N ILE A 222 6.75 5.18 -15.38
CA ILE A 222 8.13 5.60 -15.15
C ILE A 222 8.22 6.41 -13.86
N ILE A 223 9.22 6.12 -13.02
CA ILE A 223 9.79 7.05 -12.04
C ILE A 223 11.12 7.54 -12.63
N PRO A 224 11.34 8.85 -12.78
CA PRO A 224 12.46 9.36 -13.59
C PRO A 224 13.84 9.08 -12.99
N LYS A 225 13.93 8.86 -11.67
CA LYS A 225 15.18 8.60 -10.96
C LYS A 225 14.97 7.58 -9.85
N GLY A 226 15.93 6.70 -9.58
CA GLY A 226 15.85 5.81 -8.43
C GLY A 226 16.69 4.57 -8.55
N SER A 227 16.52 3.67 -7.58
CA SER A 227 17.09 2.33 -7.64
C SER A 227 16.30 1.38 -6.75
N VAL A 228 15.82 0.26 -7.30
CA VAL A 228 15.04 -0.78 -6.61
C VAL A 228 15.65 -2.17 -6.81
N ASP A 229 16.86 -2.25 -7.37
CA ASP A 229 17.59 -3.48 -7.69
C ASP A 229 17.93 -4.34 -6.47
N ARG A 230 18.45 -5.56 -6.67
CA ARG A 230 18.81 -6.46 -5.57
C ARG A 230 20.04 -6.06 -4.75
N SER A 231 20.74 -4.96 -5.09
CA SER A 231 21.92 -4.52 -4.34
C SER A 231 21.58 -4.11 -2.91
N PHE A 232 20.33 -3.77 -2.61
CA PHE A 232 19.85 -3.49 -1.25
C PHE A 232 19.76 -4.73 -0.34
N LEU A 233 20.07 -5.93 -0.83
CA LEU A 233 20.02 -7.16 -0.04
C LEU A 233 21.41 -7.54 0.46
N VAL A 234 21.55 -7.72 1.77
CA VAL A 234 22.75 -8.28 2.40
C VAL A 234 22.39 -9.53 3.19
N GLU A 235 23.27 -10.53 3.17
CA GLU A 235 23.10 -11.78 3.92
C GLU A 235 23.09 -11.52 5.43
N ASP A 236 22.15 -12.17 6.11
CA ASP A 236 22.01 -12.15 7.56
C ASP A 236 21.19 -13.39 8.00
N SER A 237 21.87 -14.40 8.54
CA SER A 237 21.26 -15.68 8.92
C SER A 237 20.22 -15.57 10.03
N GLU A 238 20.24 -14.48 10.80
CA GLU A 238 19.30 -14.24 11.90
C GLU A 238 17.98 -13.60 11.41
N ARG A 239 17.84 -13.40 10.10
CA ARG A 239 16.71 -12.67 9.49
C ARG A 239 15.91 -13.58 8.55
N PRO A 240 14.61 -13.28 8.34
CA PRO A 240 13.80 -14.04 7.39
C PRO A 240 14.46 -14.15 6.01
N PHE A 241 14.44 -15.36 5.45
CA PHE A 241 15.13 -15.71 4.19
C PHE A 241 16.66 -15.54 4.20
N GLY A 242 17.28 -15.37 5.37
CA GLY A 242 18.73 -15.20 5.50
C GLY A 242 19.23 -13.88 4.94
N ILE A 243 18.37 -12.86 4.83
CA ILE A 243 18.70 -11.56 4.25
C ILE A 243 18.06 -10.40 5.03
N ARG A 244 18.67 -9.23 4.96
CA ARG A 244 18.11 -7.96 5.41
C ARG A 244 18.39 -6.84 4.43
N THR A 245 17.76 -5.69 4.65
CA THR A 245 18.10 -4.49 3.89
C THR A 245 19.49 -3.98 4.28
N ASP A 246 20.30 -3.64 3.28
CA ASP A 246 21.54 -2.89 3.44
C ASP A 246 21.22 -1.41 3.68
N TYR A 247 21.12 -1.02 4.95
CA TYR A 247 20.81 0.35 5.35
C TYR A 247 21.94 1.35 5.02
N HIS A 248 23.19 0.91 4.89
CA HIS A 248 24.28 1.80 4.48
C HIS A 248 24.11 2.17 3.00
N LEU A 249 23.93 1.16 2.13
CA LEU A 249 23.68 1.40 0.72
C LEU A 249 22.38 2.17 0.48
N LEU A 250 21.31 1.85 1.22
CA LEU A 250 20.03 2.57 1.15
C LEU A 250 20.25 4.07 1.43
N TYR A 251 20.96 4.38 2.52
CA TYR A 251 21.27 5.76 2.90
C TYR A 251 22.11 6.46 1.82
N ASP A 252 23.16 5.81 1.32
CA ASP A 252 24.04 6.37 0.28
C ASP A 252 23.29 6.65 -1.01
N LYS A 253 22.38 5.75 -1.44
CA LYS A 253 21.54 5.95 -2.62
C LYS A 253 20.59 7.13 -2.42
N VAL A 254 19.99 7.28 -1.23
CA VAL A 254 19.14 8.44 -0.90
C VAL A 254 19.95 9.74 -0.91
N GLN A 255 21.16 9.76 -0.34
CA GLN A 255 22.04 10.95 -0.36
C GLN A 255 22.38 11.38 -1.79
N LYS A 256 22.69 10.42 -2.68
CA LYS A 256 23.01 10.71 -4.09
C LYS A 256 21.87 11.39 -4.85
N ILE A 257 20.62 11.04 -4.55
CA ILE A 257 19.45 11.63 -5.22
C ILE A 257 18.87 12.83 -4.47
N TRP A 258 19.38 13.14 -3.27
CA TRP A 258 18.79 14.14 -2.37
C TRP A 258 18.73 15.53 -2.98
N GLY A 259 19.81 15.96 -3.66
CA GLY A 259 19.91 17.29 -4.26
C GLY A 259 19.00 17.50 -5.47
N ASP A 260 18.68 16.41 -6.18
CA ASP A 260 18.01 16.45 -7.48
C ASP A 260 16.55 15.96 -7.43
N SER A 261 16.03 15.66 -6.23
CA SER A 261 14.69 15.10 -6.06
C SER A 261 13.87 15.92 -5.07
N ASP A 262 12.63 16.23 -5.43
CA ASP A 262 11.66 16.94 -4.61
C ASP A 262 10.81 15.96 -3.77
N VAL A 263 10.54 14.76 -4.33
CA VAL A 263 9.79 13.69 -3.67
C VAL A 263 10.59 12.39 -3.72
N ILE A 264 10.87 11.81 -2.55
CA ILE A 264 11.63 10.55 -2.45
C ILE A 264 10.78 9.52 -1.72
N ALA A 265 10.43 8.42 -2.41
CA ALA A 265 9.82 7.25 -1.77
C ALA A 265 10.89 6.21 -1.41
N ILE A 266 10.87 5.72 -0.18
CA ILE A 266 11.83 4.76 0.35
C ILE A 266 11.05 3.52 0.81
N GLN A 267 11.45 2.32 0.40
CA GLN A 267 10.83 1.07 0.84
C GLN A 267 11.80 0.26 1.71
N LEU A 268 11.35 -0.08 2.91
CA LEU A 268 12.05 -0.95 3.84
C LEU A 268 11.50 -2.38 3.71
N GLY A 269 12.39 -3.35 3.47
CA GLY A 269 11.97 -4.71 3.15
C GLY A 269 11.90 -5.67 4.33
N ASP A 270 12.55 -5.36 5.45
CA ASP A 270 12.73 -6.29 6.56
C ASP A 270 11.42 -6.85 7.12
N THR A 271 10.48 -5.98 7.47
CA THR A 271 9.18 -6.39 8.02
C THR A 271 8.26 -6.97 6.95
N SER A 272 8.47 -6.64 5.67
CA SER A 272 7.78 -7.30 4.56
C SER A 272 8.27 -8.73 4.30
N ARG A 273 9.46 -9.11 4.79
CA ARG A 273 10.00 -10.47 4.67
C ARG A 273 9.68 -11.34 5.89
N ALA A 274 9.30 -10.73 7.00
CA ALA A 274 8.85 -11.41 8.22
C ALA A 274 7.43 -11.98 8.10
#